data_AF-A0A426VQR4-F1
#
_entry.id   AF-A0A426VQR4-F1
#
_cell.length_a   1.000
_cell.length_b   1.000
_cell.length_c   1.000
_cell.angle_alpha   90.00
_cell.angle_beta   90.00
_cell.angle_gamma   90.00
#
_symmetry.space_group_name_H-M   'P 1'
#
loop_
_entity.id
_entity.type
_entity.pdbx_description
1 polymer ?
#
loop_
_entity_poly.entity_id
_entity_poly.type
_entity_poly.pdbx_seq_one_letter_code
_entity_poly.pdbx_strand_id
1 'polypeptide(L)'
;MSKLRANSQIMPATISRELVDPGFEANLVKFADDIASLSTVKASISYVDSKVSDLINSAPEALDTLKELADALGNDADFAATVTTALTTQDNRIKAIEDDTSRIMAQDIVSAEDLSAQVDGAVVSFDIAKSPRVGSAQVFVNGLAVFEDSITIDEATKKATFVTAPQIGDKVRISYIAER
;
A
#
# COMPACT_ATOMS: atom_id res chain seq x y z
N MET A 1 -89.52 -47.27 78.18
CA MET A 1 -90.24 -47.10 76.88
C MET A 1 -89.39 -46.17 76.02
N SER A 2 -88.77 -46.65 74.93
CA SER A 2 -89.39 -46.71 73.58
C SER A 2 -89.56 -45.27 73.04
N LYS A 3 -88.89 -44.78 72.01
CA LYS A 3 -88.29 -45.40 70.82
C LYS A 3 -87.27 -44.45 70.18
N LEU A 4 -86.22 -45.04 69.64
CA LEU A 4 -85.50 -44.55 68.48
C LEU A 4 -86.47 -44.40 67.30
N ARG A 5 -86.53 -43.23 66.64
CA ARG A 5 -86.83 -43.11 65.20
C ARG A 5 -86.03 -41.94 64.64
N ALA A 6 -84.93 -42.25 63.95
CA ALA A 6 -84.32 -41.36 62.99
C ALA A 6 -85.26 -41.21 61.77
N ASN A 7 -85.45 -40.01 61.22
CA ASN A 7 -85.58 -39.86 59.78
C ASN A 7 -85.40 -38.41 59.26
N SER A 8 -84.34 -38.22 58.49
CA SER A 8 -84.26 -37.44 57.24
C SER A 8 -84.55 -35.93 57.25
N GLN A 9 -83.49 -35.14 57.51
CA GLN A 9 -82.93 -34.26 56.48
C GLN A 9 -81.53 -33.78 56.91
N ILE A 10 -80.53 -34.66 56.83
CA ILE A 10 -79.16 -34.19 56.65
C ILE A 10 -79.10 -33.77 55.18
N MET A 11 -79.36 -32.49 54.92
CA MET A 11 -78.87 -31.89 53.68
C MET A 11 -77.37 -32.18 53.67
N PRO A 12 -76.79 -32.81 52.62
CA PRO A 12 -75.36 -32.76 52.50
C PRO A 12 -75.04 -31.28 52.38
N ALA A 13 -74.44 -30.70 53.42
CA ALA A 13 -73.64 -29.52 53.19
C ALA A 13 -72.54 -30.03 52.26
N THR A 14 -72.78 -29.95 50.94
CA THR A 14 -71.72 -29.58 50.02
C THR A 14 -71.00 -28.49 50.78
N ILE A 15 -69.73 -28.73 51.12
CA ILE A 15 -68.89 -27.70 51.71
C ILE A 15 -68.85 -26.61 50.63
N SER A 16 -69.84 -25.73 50.65
CA SER A 16 -69.85 -24.52 49.88
C SER A 16 -68.58 -23.82 50.29
N ARG A 17 -67.81 -23.44 49.28
CA ARG A 17 -66.50 -22.81 49.30
C ARG A 17 -66.51 -21.52 50.13
N GLU A 18 -66.75 -21.63 51.44
CA GLU A 18 -67.09 -20.56 52.37
C GLU A 18 -66.39 -20.78 53.73
N LEU A 19 -65.10 -21.11 53.66
CA LEU A 19 -64.21 -21.11 54.83
C LEU A 19 -62.90 -20.37 54.55
N VAL A 20 -62.79 -19.64 53.45
CA VAL A 20 -61.59 -18.85 53.12
C VAL A 20 -61.99 -17.39 52.98
N ASP A 21 -61.39 -16.54 53.80
CA ASP A 21 -61.56 -15.09 53.71
C ASP A 21 -61.06 -14.62 52.32
N PRO A 22 -61.86 -13.85 51.56
CA PRO A 22 -61.46 -13.36 50.24
C PRO A 22 -60.14 -12.56 50.24
N GLY A 23 -59.80 -11.90 51.35
CA GLY A 23 -58.53 -11.21 51.52
C GLY A 23 -57.35 -12.18 51.62
N PHE A 24 -57.52 -13.30 52.31
CA PHE A 24 -56.53 -14.38 52.33
C PHE A 24 -56.34 -15.03 50.95
N GLU A 25 -57.42 -15.31 50.22
CA GLU A 25 -57.32 -15.82 48.84
C GLU A 25 -56.60 -14.84 47.91
N ALA A 26 -56.92 -13.54 47.99
CA ALA A 26 -56.27 -12.51 47.18
C ALA A 26 -54.77 -12.38 47.48
N ASN A 27 -54.39 -12.47 48.76
CA ASN A 27 -52.99 -12.44 49.18
C ASN A 27 -52.22 -13.68 48.71
N LEU A 28 -52.86 -14.86 48.72
CA LEU A 28 -52.27 -16.09 48.17
C LEU A 28 -52.03 -15.99 46.66
N VAL A 29 -52.98 -15.44 45.91
CA VAL A 29 -52.84 -15.21 44.46
C VAL A 29 -51.69 -14.24 44.19
N LYS A 30 -51.62 -13.12 44.91
CA LYS A 30 -50.54 -12.15 44.76
C LYS A 30 -49.16 -12.77 45.05
N PHE A 31 -49.06 -13.59 46.10
CA PHE A 31 -47.81 -14.27 46.43
C PHE A 31 -47.36 -15.24 45.33
N ALA A 32 -48.30 -15.98 44.72
CA ALA A 32 -48.00 -16.84 43.58
C ALA A 32 -47.50 -16.03 42.36
N ASP A 33 -48.12 -14.88 42.08
CA ASP A 33 -47.69 -13.98 41.00
C ASP A 33 -46.29 -13.38 41.26
N ASP A 34 -46.01 -12.97 42.50
CA ASP A 34 -44.70 -12.45 42.91
C ASP A 34 -43.60 -13.52 42.74
N ILE A 35 -43.89 -14.79 43.10
CA ILE A 35 -42.97 -15.91 42.88
C ILE A 35 -42.72 -16.13 41.38
N ALA A 36 -43.78 -16.11 40.56
CA ALA A 36 -43.65 -16.27 39.11
C ALA A 36 -42.81 -15.14 38.50
N SER A 37 -43.04 -13.90 38.93
CA SER A 37 -42.25 -12.72 38.54
C SER A 37 -40.78 -12.85 38.93
N LEU A 38 -40.50 -13.27 40.18
CA LEU A 38 -39.13 -13.48 40.66
C LEU A 38 -38.40 -14.56 39.84
N SER A 39 -39.09 -15.65 39.49
CA SER A 39 -38.50 -16.71 38.66
C SER A 39 -38.11 -16.18 37.27
N THR A 40 -38.93 -15.31 36.69
CA THR A 40 -38.67 -14.64 35.40
C THR A 40 -37.48 -13.70 35.51
N VAL A 41 -37.42 -12.88 36.56
CA VAL A 41 -36.28 -11.96 36.81
C VAL A 41 -34.97 -12.74 36.96
N LYS A 42 -34.98 -13.85 37.71
CA LYS A 42 -33.80 -14.70 37.88
C LYS A 42 -33.32 -15.30 36.56
N ALA A 43 -34.25 -15.76 35.72
CA ALA A 43 -33.92 -16.25 34.38
C ALA A 43 -33.29 -15.15 33.52
N SER A 44 -33.83 -13.92 33.57
CA SER A 44 -33.28 -12.76 32.88
C SER A 44 -31.88 -12.39 33.36
N ILE A 45 -31.64 -12.39 34.68
CA ILE A 45 -30.30 -12.14 35.25
C ILE A 45 -29.32 -13.20 34.74
N SER A 46 -29.67 -14.48 34.87
CA SER A 46 -28.82 -15.57 34.39
C SER A 46 -28.50 -15.49 32.89
N TYR A 47 -29.48 -15.05 32.09
CA TYR A 47 -29.27 -14.83 30.67
C TYR A 47 -28.30 -13.68 30.42
N VAL A 48 -28.48 -12.53 31.10
CA VAL A 48 -27.59 -11.37 30.97
C VAL A 48 -26.17 -11.71 31.43
N ASP A 49 -26.00 -12.37 32.57
CA ASP A 49 -24.70 -12.78 33.09
C ASP A 49 -23.97 -13.70 32.11
N SER A 50 -24.68 -14.66 31.50
CA SER A 50 -24.12 -15.52 30.45
C SER A 50 -23.66 -14.70 29.25
N LYS A 51 -24.47 -13.75 28.76
CA LYS A 51 -24.10 -12.92 27.61
C LYS A 51 -22.91 -12.01 27.88
N VAL A 52 -22.82 -11.45 29.10
CA VAL A 52 -21.67 -10.66 29.52
C VAL A 52 -20.42 -11.52 29.61
N SER A 53 -20.53 -12.72 30.19
CA SER A 53 -19.41 -13.66 30.26
C SER A 53 -18.94 -14.08 28.87
N ASP A 54 -19.85 -14.39 27.94
CA ASP A 54 -19.50 -14.77 26.58
C ASP A 54 -18.73 -13.66 25.86
N LEU A 55 -19.16 -12.40 26.03
CA LEU A 55 -18.50 -11.23 25.45
C LEU A 55 -17.10 -11.02 26.03
N ILE A 56 -16.96 -11.07 27.35
CA ILE A 56 -15.67 -10.91 28.04
C ILE A 56 -14.72 -12.03 27.66
N ASN A 57 -15.20 -13.27 27.56
CA ASN A 57 -14.36 -14.41 27.18
C ASN A 57 -13.86 -14.32 25.74
N SER A 58 -14.63 -13.69 24.84
CA SER A 58 -14.24 -13.50 23.43
C SER A 58 -13.34 -12.26 23.21
N ALA A 59 -13.31 -11.31 24.16
CA ALA A 59 -12.60 -10.05 23.99
C ALA A 59 -11.06 -10.18 23.93
N PRO A 60 -10.37 -11.01 24.74
CA PRO A 60 -8.91 -11.12 24.72
C PRO A 60 -8.35 -11.45 23.33
N GLU A 61 -8.91 -12.43 22.64
CA GLU A 61 -8.46 -12.82 21.30
C GLU A 61 -8.68 -11.68 20.29
N ALA A 62 -9.84 -11.01 20.32
CA ALA A 62 -10.11 -9.87 19.45
C ALA A 62 -9.15 -8.70 19.71
N LEU A 63 -8.88 -8.38 20.98
CA LEU A 63 -7.94 -7.32 21.35
C LEU A 63 -6.50 -7.66 20.97
N ASP A 64 -6.11 -8.93 21.03
CA ASP A 64 -4.82 -9.41 20.55
C ASP A 64 -4.68 -9.17 19.03
N THR A 65 -5.70 -9.54 18.24
CA THR A 65 -5.67 -9.27 16.78
C THR A 65 -5.60 -7.77 16.45
N LEU A 66 -6.30 -6.92 17.23
CA LEU A 66 -6.22 -5.46 17.05
C LEU A 66 -4.84 -4.91 17.42
N LYS A 67 -4.19 -5.48 18.44
CA LYS A 67 -2.82 -5.13 18.82
C LYS A 67 -1.82 -5.54 17.73
N GLU A 68 -1.92 -6.76 17.22
CA GLU A 68 -1.07 -7.23 16.12
C GLU A 68 -1.21 -6.36 14.88
N LEU A 69 -2.44 -5.97 14.52
CA LEU A 69 -2.69 -5.06 13.41
C LEU A 69 -2.10 -3.67 13.65
N ALA A 70 -2.27 -3.11 14.85
CA ALA A 70 -1.71 -1.81 15.19
C ALA A 70 -0.17 -1.82 15.14
N ASP A 71 0.46 -2.88 15.66
CA ASP A 71 1.91 -3.07 15.60
C ASP A 71 2.40 -3.27 14.16
N ALA A 72 1.67 -4.03 13.33
CA ALA A 72 1.97 -4.21 11.90
C ALA A 72 1.87 -2.92 11.09
N LEU A 73 0.98 -2.00 11.50
CA LEU A 73 0.84 -0.66 10.93
C LEU A 73 1.79 0.37 11.57
N GLY A 74 2.65 -0.05 12.51
CA GLY A 74 3.64 0.80 13.15
C GLY A 74 3.07 1.80 14.15
N ASN A 75 1.84 1.59 14.65
CA ASN A 75 1.12 2.52 15.52
C ASN A 75 1.04 3.96 14.94
N ASP A 76 0.98 4.08 13.62
CA ASP A 76 0.96 5.36 12.91
C ASP A 76 -0.48 5.91 12.78
N ALA A 77 -0.79 6.96 13.53
CA ALA A 77 -2.09 7.65 13.49
C ALA A 77 -2.40 8.27 12.12
N ASP A 78 -1.35 8.61 11.35
CA ASP A 78 -1.43 9.23 10.04
C ASP A 78 -0.92 8.28 8.93
N PHE A 79 -1.05 6.96 9.13
CA PHE A 79 -0.53 5.92 8.22
C PHE A 79 -0.77 6.22 6.73
N ALA A 80 -1.98 6.64 6.37
CA ALA A 80 -2.32 6.98 4.99
C ALA A 80 -1.52 8.18 4.46
N ALA A 81 -1.30 9.21 5.29
CA ALA A 81 -0.48 10.36 4.94
C ALA A 81 1.00 9.96 4.85
N THR A 82 1.52 9.20 5.81
CA THR A 82 2.91 8.69 5.79
C THR A 82 3.22 7.91 4.52
N VAL A 83 2.36 6.95 4.17
CA VAL A 83 2.50 6.17 2.93
C VAL A 83 2.40 7.07 1.70
N THR A 84 1.47 8.03 1.68
CA THR A 84 1.33 8.99 0.58
C THR A 84 2.59 9.82 0.41
N THR A 85 3.16 10.38 1.49
CA THR A 85 4.41 11.13 1.44
C THR A 85 5.58 10.28 0.95
N ALA A 86 5.68 9.03 1.41
CA ALA A 86 6.70 8.10 0.94
C ALA A 86 6.58 7.84 -0.57
N LEU A 87 5.36 7.60 -1.06
CA LEU A 87 5.08 7.39 -2.49
C LEU A 87 5.38 8.64 -3.33
N THR A 88 4.93 9.83 -2.89
CA THR A 88 5.24 11.10 -3.58
C THR A 88 6.75 11.34 -3.65
N THR A 89 7.49 10.99 -2.60
CA THR A 89 8.95 11.09 -2.61
C THR A 89 9.57 10.18 -3.66
N GLN A 90 9.08 8.94 -3.81
CA GLN A 90 9.56 8.04 -4.87
C GLN A 90 9.16 8.55 -6.27
N ASP A 91 7.93 9.03 -6.45
CA ASP A 91 7.46 9.61 -7.71
C ASP A 91 8.34 10.79 -8.16
N ASN A 92 8.69 11.69 -7.24
CA ASN A 92 9.59 12.80 -7.53
C ASN A 92 11.00 12.33 -7.94
N ARG A 93 11.52 11.26 -7.29
CA ARG A 93 12.82 10.67 -7.66
C ARG A 93 12.76 10.03 -9.05
N ILE A 94 11.66 9.36 -9.38
CA ILE A 94 11.44 8.77 -10.70
C ILE A 94 11.39 9.86 -11.77
N LYS A 95 10.62 10.93 -11.55
CA LYS A 95 10.55 12.08 -12.46
C LYS A 95 11.92 12.71 -12.73
N ALA A 96 12.73 12.90 -11.68
CA ALA A 96 14.09 13.42 -11.85
C ALA A 96 14.96 12.51 -12.75
N ILE A 97 14.82 11.18 -12.61
CA ILE A 97 15.53 10.21 -13.46
C ILE A 97 15.00 10.25 -14.90
N GLU A 98 13.70 10.38 -15.09
CA GLU A 98 13.08 10.50 -16.42
C GLU A 98 13.55 11.79 -17.13
N ASP A 99 13.63 12.90 -16.40
CA ASP A 99 14.16 14.17 -16.89
C ASP A 99 15.64 14.05 -17.26
N ASP A 100 16.47 13.44 -16.40
CA ASP A 100 17.88 13.21 -16.69
C ASP A 100 18.08 12.29 -17.90
N THR A 101 17.27 11.25 -18.03
CA THR A 101 17.29 10.33 -19.18
C THR A 101 16.92 11.07 -20.46
N SER A 102 15.86 11.89 -20.41
CA SER A 102 15.43 12.72 -21.54
C SER A 102 16.50 13.72 -21.95
N ARG A 103 17.22 14.31 -20.98
CA ARG A 103 18.36 15.20 -21.24
C ARG A 103 19.53 14.45 -21.85
N ILE A 104 19.86 13.24 -21.39
CA ILE A 104 20.93 12.42 -21.97
C ILE A 104 20.58 12.01 -23.41
N MET A 105 19.31 11.67 -23.68
CA MET A 105 18.85 11.29 -25.01
C MET A 105 18.73 12.49 -25.98
N ALA A 106 18.42 13.68 -25.47
CA ALA A 106 18.34 14.90 -26.28
C ALA A 106 19.70 15.61 -26.45
N GLN A 107 20.69 15.30 -25.60
CA GLN A 107 22.03 15.85 -25.68
C GLN A 107 22.87 14.92 -26.57
N ASP A 108 23.39 15.43 -27.69
CA ASP A 108 24.28 14.72 -28.61
C ASP A 108 25.63 14.36 -27.94
N ILE A 109 25.61 13.50 -26.93
CA ILE A 109 26.75 13.16 -26.08
C ILE A 109 27.73 12.23 -26.81
N VAL A 110 27.28 11.59 -27.89
CA VAL A 110 28.14 10.81 -28.79
C VAL A 110 27.70 11.09 -30.23
N SER A 111 28.15 12.20 -30.80
CA SER A 111 28.02 12.40 -32.23
C SER A 111 29.02 11.48 -32.93
N ALA A 112 28.54 10.34 -33.43
CA ALA A 112 29.27 9.54 -34.39
C ALA A 112 29.15 10.22 -35.76
N GLU A 113 30.11 11.06 -36.07
CA GLU A 113 30.15 11.78 -37.34
C GLU A 113 30.92 10.96 -38.37
N ASP A 114 30.29 10.71 -39.52
CA ASP A 114 30.91 10.01 -40.64
C ASP A 114 31.59 11.04 -41.55
N LEU A 115 32.92 11.10 -41.46
CA LEU A 115 33.76 12.01 -42.25
C LEU A 115 34.23 11.37 -43.55
N SER A 116 33.89 10.11 -43.81
CA SER A 116 34.39 9.34 -44.96
C SER A 116 34.07 9.98 -46.31
N ALA A 117 32.98 10.75 -46.40
CA ALA A 117 32.61 11.46 -47.62
C ALA A 117 33.57 12.60 -47.99
N GLN A 118 34.35 13.11 -47.04
CA GLN A 118 35.35 14.17 -47.24
C GLN A 118 36.73 13.60 -47.63
N VAL A 119 36.91 12.27 -47.60
CA VAL A 119 38.21 11.63 -47.88
C VAL A 119 38.43 11.55 -49.40
N ASP A 120 39.42 12.30 -49.89
CA ASP A 120 39.81 12.33 -51.31
C ASP A 120 41.25 11.84 -51.56
N GLY A 121 41.93 11.34 -50.53
CA GLY A 121 43.33 10.91 -50.60
C GLY A 121 44.38 12.02 -50.46
N ALA A 122 43.97 13.29 -50.39
CA ALA A 122 44.84 14.45 -50.26
C ALA A 122 44.48 15.35 -49.06
N VAL A 123 43.20 15.41 -48.68
CA VAL A 123 42.69 16.18 -47.55
C VAL A 123 43.15 15.54 -46.24
N VAL A 124 43.76 16.38 -45.41
CA VAL A 124 44.21 16.02 -44.06
C VAL A 124 43.31 16.59 -42.96
N SER A 125 42.59 17.69 -43.25
CA SER A 125 41.76 18.41 -42.27
C SER A 125 40.29 18.29 -42.62
N PHE A 126 39.53 17.70 -41.72
CA PHE A 126 38.11 17.38 -41.86
C PHE A 126 37.28 18.28 -40.96
N ASP A 127 36.16 18.79 -41.48
CA ASP A 127 35.19 19.55 -40.69
C ASP A 127 34.39 18.62 -39.77
N ILE A 128 34.24 19.04 -38.51
CA ILE A 128 33.41 18.42 -37.49
C ILE A 128 32.17 19.28 -37.29
N ALA A 129 30.99 18.68 -37.19
CA ALA A 129 29.71 19.37 -37.12
C ALA A 129 29.56 20.26 -35.87
N LYS A 130 30.11 19.85 -34.73
CA LYS A 130 30.02 20.57 -33.45
C LYS A 130 31.38 20.61 -32.75
N SER A 131 31.57 21.60 -31.87
CA SER A 131 32.77 21.69 -31.03
C SER A 131 32.77 20.54 -30.02
N PRO A 132 33.77 19.65 -30.04
CA PRO A 132 33.92 18.62 -29.02
C PRO A 132 34.43 19.23 -27.71
N ARG A 133 34.07 18.64 -26.57
CA ARG A 133 34.74 18.91 -25.30
C ARG A 133 36.20 18.45 -25.39
N VAL A 134 37.11 19.24 -24.82
CA VAL A 134 38.55 18.93 -24.80
C VAL A 134 38.79 17.51 -24.30
N GLY A 135 39.52 16.72 -25.09
CA GLY A 135 39.86 15.32 -24.79
C GLY A 135 38.73 14.30 -24.89
N SER A 136 37.52 14.69 -25.32
CA SER A 136 36.40 13.74 -25.48
C SER A 136 36.35 13.05 -26.85
N ALA A 137 37.11 13.56 -27.82
CA ALA A 137 37.07 13.08 -29.19
C ALA A 137 37.94 11.83 -29.41
N GLN A 138 37.40 10.84 -30.09
CA GLN A 138 38.12 9.66 -30.58
C GLN A 138 37.85 9.48 -32.06
N VAL A 139 38.91 9.32 -32.86
CA VAL A 139 38.82 9.10 -34.30
C VAL A 139 39.12 7.66 -34.63
N PHE A 140 38.35 7.09 -35.55
CA PHE A 140 38.46 5.74 -36.04
C PHE A 140 38.66 5.77 -37.56
N VAL A 141 39.64 5.00 -38.05
CA VAL A 141 39.85 4.75 -39.47
C VAL A 141 39.67 3.26 -39.71
N ASN A 142 38.73 2.90 -40.57
CA ASN A 142 38.35 1.51 -40.86
C ASN A 142 38.01 0.70 -39.59
N GLY A 143 37.48 1.39 -38.56
CA GLY A 143 37.11 0.80 -37.27
C GLY A 143 38.26 0.68 -36.26
N LEU A 144 39.49 1.05 -36.63
CA LEU A 144 40.63 1.10 -35.70
C LEU A 144 40.80 2.51 -35.14
N ALA A 145 40.96 2.62 -33.82
CA ALA A 145 41.23 3.91 -33.18
C ALA A 145 42.58 4.49 -33.63
N VAL A 146 42.59 5.78 -33.92
CA VAL A 146 43.79 6.54 -34.29
C VAL A 146 44.40 7.14 -33.03
N PHE A 147 45.72 7.00 -32.88
CA PHE A 147 46.45 7.54 -31.73
C PHE A 147 46.67 9.06 -31.85
N GLU A 148 46.75 9.73 -30.71
CA GLU A 148 46.85 11.20 -30.58
C GLU A 148 48.04 11.79 -31.35
N ASP A 149 49.17 11.09 -31.48
CA ASP A 149 50.32 11.59 -32.25
C ASP A 149 50.09 11.62 -33.78
N SER A 150 49.08 10.90 -34.28
CA SER A 150 48.75 10.82 -35.71
C SER A 150 47.65 11.80 -36.13
N ILE A 151 46.99 12.45 -35.17
CA ILE A 151 45.84 13.30 -35.41
C ILE A 151 45.73 14.41 -34.37
N THR A 152 45.48 15.63 -34.82
CA THR A 152 45.15 16.76 -33.96
C THR A 152 43.66 17.06 -34.08
N ILE A 153 42.97 17.14 -32.94
CA ILE A 153 41.61 17.67 -32.88
C ILE A 153 41.71 19.12 -32.40
N ASP A 154 41.20 20.06 -33.21
CA ASP A 154 41.02 21.44 -32.82
C ASP A 154 39.56 21.66 -32.45
N GLU A 155 39.29 21.72 -31.15
CA GLU A 155 37.95 21.86 -30.60
C GLU A 155 37.32 23.22 -30.92
N ALA A 156 38.15 24.27 -31.00
CA ALA A 156 37.70 25.64 -31.25
C ALA A 156 37.31 25.86 -32.72
N THR A 157 38.10 25.31 -33.65
CA THR A 157 37.83 25.44 -35.09
C THR A 157 37.03 24.28 -35.68
N LYS A 158 36.72 23.25 -34.86
CA LYS A 158 35.94 22.06 -35.23
C LYS A 158 36.61 21.27 -36.36
N LYS A 159 37.90 21.01 -36.21
CA LYS A 159 38.70 20.32 -37.22
C LYS A 159 39.35 19.07 -36.65
N ALA A 160 39.33 17.99 -37.42
CA ALA A 160 40.17 16.83 -37.21
C ALA A 160 41.26 16.81 -38.28
N THR A 161 42.53 16.94 -37.89
CA THR A 161 43.66 17.07 -38.80
C THR A 161 44.62 15.90 -38.65
N PHE A 162 44.69 15.05 -39.67
CA PHE A 162 45.62 13.92 -39.71
C PHE A 162 47.01 14.39 -40.12
N VAL A 163 48.05 13.75 -39.57
CA VAL A 163 49.44 13.97 -40.01
C VAL A 163 49.65 13.44 -41.43
N THR A 164 48.96 12.35 -41.81
CA THR A 164 48.98 11.76 -43.15
C THR A 164 47.55 11.58 -43.64
N ALA A 165 47.27 11.99 -44.89
CA ALA A 165 45.93 11.91 -45.46
C ALA A 165 45.41 10.47 -45.50
N PRO A 166 44.19 10.20 -44.99
CA PRO A 166 43.50 8.93 -45.23
C PRO A 166 43.35 8.68 -46.73
N GLN A 167 43.44 7.42 -47.15
CA GLN A 167 43.37 7.06 -48.57
C GLN A 167 41.91 6.99 -49.05
N ILE A 168 41.71 7.18 -50.36
CA ILE A 168 40.38 7.05 -50.96
C ILE A 168 39.79 5.68 -50.62
N GLY A 169 38.60 5.68 -50.03
CA GLY A 169 37.88 4.48 -49.59
C GLY A 169 38.03 4.14 -48.10
N ASP A 170 38.91 4.83 -47.36
CA ASP A 170 38.98 4.71 -45.91
C ASP A 170 37.70 5.21 -45.24
N LYS A 171 37.22 4.46 -44.25
CA LYS A 171 36.07 4.87 -43.42
C LYS A 171 36.55 5.65 -42.22
N VAL A 172 36.37 6.97 -42.25
CA VAL A 172 36.76 7.88 -41.17
C VAL A 172 35.55 8.26 -40.35
N ARG A 173 35.59 7.98 -39.06
CA ARG A 173 34.55 8.37 -38.11
C ARG A 173 35.17 9.04 -36.90
N ILE A 174 34.45 10.01 -36.35
CA ILE A 174 34.80 10.62 -35.08
C ILE A 174 33.63 10.47 -34.11
N SER A 175 33.95 10.21 -32.86
CA SER A 175 33.02 10.10 -31.76
C SER A 175 33.44 11.10 -30.68
N TYR A 176 32.54 11.96 -30.25
CA TYR A 176 32.85 12.99 -29.25
C TYR A 176 31.63 13.45 -28.47
N ILE A 177 31.89 14.08 -27.33
CA ILE A 177 30.88 14.78 -26.52
C ILE A 177 30.86 16.24 -26.99
N ALA A 178 29.75 16.71 -27.54
CA ALA A 178 29.63 18.11 -27.96
C ALA A 178 29.63 19.08 -26.76
N GLU A 179 30.31 20.22 -26.90
CA GLU A 179 30.17 21.37 -26.00
C GLU A 179 28.76 21.97 -26.08
N ARG A 180 28.33 22.56 -24.96
CA ARG A 180 27.00 23.17 -24.80
C ARG A 180 26.96 24.57 -25.39
#